data_AF-A0A2C5YFX8-F1
#
_entry.id   AF-A0A2C5YFX8-F1
#
_cell.length_a   1.000
_cell.length_b   1.000
_cell.length_c   1.000
_cell.angle_alpha   90.00
_cell.angle_beta   90.00
_cell.angle_gamma   90.00
#
_symmetry.space_group_name_H-M   'P 1'
#
loop_
_entity.id
_entity.type
_entity.pdbx_description
1 polymer ?
#
loop_
_entity_poly.entity_id
_entity_poly.type
_entity_poly.pdbx_seq_one_letter_code
_entity_poly.pdbx_strand_id
1 'polypeptide(L)'
;MVAYKLIQDDAHGTLVGGLKSWKWLHIICVVVTFFVAAFLMLLLPNSPVDAKWLSVEQKVHTIALIRVTHAGISNSTFKWPQVKECFSDVKSWLFMCVAFVS
;
A
#
# COMPACT_ATOMS: atom_id res chain seq x y z
N MET A 1 29.04 5.05 13.99
CA MET A 1 29.85 6.19 13.49
C MET A 1 29.08 7.12 12.54
N VAL A 2 28.15 6.61 11.70
CA VAL A 2 27.30 7.44 10.82
C VAL A 2 26.35 8.37 11.60
N ALA A 3 25.74 7.89 12.69
CA ALA A 3 24.82 8.70 13.51
C ALA A 3 25.49 9.88 14.23
N TYR A 4 26.73 9.72 14.69
CA TYR A 4 27.49 10.79 15.35
C TYR A 4 27.87 11.92 14.38
N LYS A 5 28.23 11.56 13.14
CA LYS A 5 28.50 12.52 12.05
C LYS A 5 27.27 13.34 11.67
N LEU A 6 26.07 12.75 11.71
CA LEU A 6 24.81 13.43 11.40
C LEU A 6 24.40 14.50 12.42
N ILE A 7 24.77 14.33 13.69
CA ILE A 7 24.50 15.32 14.76
C ILE A 7 25.47 16.50 14.65
N GLN A 8 26.73 16.24 14.27
CA GLN A 8 27.74 17.28 14.09
C GLN A 8 27.43 18.17 12.87
N ASP A 9 26.90 17.61 11.79
CA ASP A 9 26.46 18.36 10.59
C ASP A 9 25.24 19.27 10.84
N ASP A 10 24.34 18.92 11.78
CA ASP A 10 23.20 19.77 12.15
C ASP A 10 23.66 21.06 12.88
N ALA A 11 24.82 21.03 13.54
CA ALA A 11 25.45 22.19 14.19
C ALA A 11 26.08 23.20 13.20
N HIS A 12 26.37 22.78 11.96
CA HIS A 12 26.86 23.65 10.89
C HIS A 12 25.72 24.26 10.04
N GLY A 13 24.47 24.05 10.47
CA GLY A 13 23.35 24.97 10.27
C GLY A 13 22.69 24.97 8.89
N THR A 14 23.32 24.47 7.83
CA THR A 14 22.66 24.48 6.52
C THR A 14 23.32 23.50 5.55
N LEU A 15 22.69 22.34 5.37
CA LEU A 15 22.83 21.61 4.12
C LEU A 15 22.22 22.46 2.99
N VAL A 16 22.61 22.19 1.74
CA VAL A 16 22.21 22.95 0.54
C VAL A 16 20.72 23.33 0.60
N GLY A 17 20.43 24.63 0.76
CA GLY A 17 19.07 25.16 0.77
C GLY A 17 18.39 25.45 2.12
N GLY A 18 19.10 25.53 3.26
CA GLY A 18 18.45 26.01 4.50
C GLY A 18 17.90 24.92 5.43
N LEU A 19 18.03 23.64 5.06
CA LEU A 19 17.19 22.57 5.61
C LEU A 19 17.92 21.72 6.64
N LYS A 20 17.22 21.40 7.75
CA LYS A 20 17.69 20.48 8.79
C LYS A 20 17.82 19.05 8.25
N SER A 21 18.78 18.30 8.79
CA SER A 21 19.15 16.94 8.32
C SER A 21 17.95 15.96 8.26
N TRP A 22 17.08 15.96 9.27
CA TRP A 22 15.87 15.12 9.31
C TRP A 22 14.89 15.35 8.15
N LYS A 23 14.76 16.60 7.67
CA LYS A 23 13.88 16.90 6.53
C LYS A 23 14.42 16.27 5.25
N TRP A 24 15.75 16.23 5.11
CA TRP A 24 16.41 15.64 3.95
C TRP A 24 16.21 14.12 3.90
N LEU A 25 16.24 13.44 5.05
CA LEU A 25 15.92 12.01 5.14
C LEU A 25 14.50 11.71 4.64
N HIS A 26 13.52 12.51 5.04
CA HIS A 26 12.14 12.37 4.55
C HIS A 26 12.02 12.62 3.06
N ILE A 27 12.68 13.65 2.54
CA ILE A 27 12.64 13.98 1.10
C ILE A 27 13.18 12.81 0.28
N ILE A 28 14.35 12.25 0.65
CA ILE A 28 14.91 11.10 -0.05
C ILE A 28 13.96 9.90 0.03
N CYS A 29 13.45 9.60 1.22
CA CYS A 29 12.55 8.47 1.43
C CYS A 29 11.32 8.56 0.51
N VAL A 30 10.66 9.73 0.49
CA VAL A 30 9.49 9.96 -0.37
C VAL A 30 9.84 9.88 -1.84
N VAL A 31 10.98 10.42 -2.28
CA VAL A 31 11.42 10.35 -3.67
C VAL A 31 11.62 8.89 -4.10
N VAL A 32 12.31 8.08 -3.28
CA VAL A 32 12.50 6.66 -3.57
C VAL A 32 11.17 5.91 -3.61
N THR A 33 10.28 6.13 -2.64
CA THR A 33 8.95 5.51 -2.63
C THR A 33 8.12 5.94 -3.84
N PHE A 34 8.20 7.20 -4.26
CA PHE A 34 7.48 7.71 -5.42
C PHE A 34 7.95 7.05 -6.72
N PHE A 35 9.26 6.86 -6.91
CA PHE A 35 9.79 6.13 -8.07
C PHE A 35 9.29 4.68 -8.11
N VAL A 36 9.31 3.99 -6.97
CA VAL A 36 8.78 2.62 -6.87
C VAL A 36 7.29 2.59 -7.17
N ALA A 37 6.51 3.53 -6.62
CA ALA A 37 5.08 3.64 -6.88
C ALA A 37 4.76 3.93 -8.36
N ALA A 38 5.52 4.83 -9.00
CA ALA A 38 5.38 5.12 -10.42
C ALA A 38 5.72 3.88 -11.28
N PHE A 39 6.77 3.15 -10.93
CA PHE A 39 7.11 1.90 -11.61
C PHE A 39 6.03 0.83 -11.43
N LEU A 40 5.52 0.66 -10.22
CA LEU A 40 4.39 -0.24 -9.94
C LEU A 40 3.14 0.17 -10.71
N MET A 41 2.81 1.45 -10.80
CA MET A 41 1.65 1.90 -11.58
C MET A 41 1.78 1.61 -13.08
N LEU A 42 3.01 1.61 -13.62
CA LEU A 42 3.25 1.27 -15.03
C LEU A 42 3.29 -0.24 -15.28
N LEU A 43 3.81 -1.02 -14.33
CA LEU A 43 4.02 -2.46 -14.50
C LEU A 43 2.85 -3.31 -13.98
N LEU A 44 2.14 -2.84 -12.94
CA LEU A 44 1.07 -3.58 -12.27
C LEU A 44 -0.31 -3.14 -12.80
N PRO A 45 -0.94 -3.93 -13.68
CA PRO A 45 -2.31 -3.69 -14.12
C PRO A 45 -3.30 -3.88 -12.96
N ASN A 46 -4.29 -3.01 -12.84
CA ASN A 46 -5.31 -3.07 -11.78
C ASN A 46 -6.21 -4.33 -11.84
N SER A 47 -6.19 -5.05 -12.96
CA SER A 47 -6.94 -6.28 -13.13
C SER A 47 -6.16 -7.29 -14.00
N PRO A 48 -6.35 -8.60 -13.81
CA PRO A 48 -5.78 -9.63 -14.70
C PRO A 48 -6.29 -9.50 -16.14
N VAL A 49 -7.40 -8.78 -16.35
CA VAL A 49 -7.96 -8.47 -17.67
C VAL A 49 -7.13 -7.38 -18.37
N ASP A 50 -6.73 -6.34 -17.62
CA ASP A 50 -5.89 -5.23 -18.07
C ASP A 50 -4.40 -5.58 -18.17
N ALA A 51 -4.01 -6.78 -17.74
CA ALA A 51 -2.64 -7.23 -17.81
C ALA A 51 -2.16 -7.31 -19.26
N LYS A 52 -1.30 -6.35 -19.64
CA LYS A 52 -0.66 -6.27 -20.96
C LYS A 52 0.40 -7.36 -21.19
N TRP A 53 0.84 -8.03 -20.12
CA TRP A 53 1.86 -9.08 -20.17
C TRP A 53 1.27 -10.50 -20.29
N LEU A 54 -0.06 -10.67 -20.13
CA LEU A 54 -0.69 -11.98 -20.07
C LEU A 54 -1.33 -12.34 -21.42
N SER A 55 -0.99 -13.52 -21.97
CA SER A 55 -1.66 -14.04 -23.19
C SER A 55 -3.14 -14.34 -22.92
N VAL A 56 -3.97 -14.38 -23.98
CA VAL A 56 -5.43 -14.62 -23.86
C VAL A 56 -5.73 -15.94 -23.12
N GLU A 57 -4.96 -17.01 -23.40
CA GLU A 57 -5.13 -18.29 -22.72
C GLU A 57 -4.80 -18.22 -21.22
N GLN A 58 -3.71 -17.52 -20.89
CA GLN A 58 -3.29 -17.32 -19.50
C GLN A 58 -4.31 -16.47 -18.73
N LYS A 59 -4.92 -15.46 -19.37
CA LYS A 59 -6.02 -14.68 -18.78
C LYS A 59 -7.21 -15.56 -18.41
N VAL A 60 -7.63 -16.47 -19.29
CA VAL A 60 -8.75 -17.39 -19.05
C VAL A 60 -8.43 -18.33 -17.88
N HIS A 61 -7.21 -18.89 -17.85
CA HIS A 61 -6.77 -19.75 -16.75
C HIS A 61 -6.74 -19.01 -15.42
N THR A 62 -6.20 -17.78 -15.38
CA THR A 62 -6.18 -16.95 -14.17
C THR A 62 -7.58 -16.61 -13.68
N ILE A 63 -8.52 -16.28 -14.57
CA ILE A 63 -9.93 -16.03 -14.20
C ILE A 63 -10.59 -17.29 -13.62
N ALA A 64 -10.33 -18.45 -14.21
CA ALA A 64 -10.83 -19.72 -13.69
C ALA A 64 -10.26 -20.03 -12.29
N LEU A 65 -8.97 -19.79 -12.07
CA LEU A 65 -8.34 -19.93 -10.76
C LEU A 65 -8.92 -18.95 -9.73
N ILE A 66 -9.08 -17.68 -10.08
CA ILE A 66 -9.68 -16.66 -9.20
C ILE A 66 -11.10 -17.07 -8.78
N ARG A 67 -11.88 -17.65 -9.71
CA ARG A 67 -13.20 -18.19 -9.40
C ARG A 67 -13.13 -19.36 -8.41
N VAL A 68 -12.15 -20.25 -8.54
CA VAL A 68 -11.98 -21.41 -7.65
C VAL A 68 -11.44 -21.01 -6.28
N THR A 69 -10.53 -20.04 -6.21
CA THR A 69 -9.94 -19.59 -4.95
C THR A 69 -10.85 -18.67 -4.15
N HIS A 70 -12.07 -18.38 -4.64
CA HIS A 70 -12.97 -17.37 -4.11
C HIS A 70 -12.27 -16.02 -3.85
N ALA A 71 -11.16 -15.77 -4.54
CA ALA A 71 -10.49 -14.49 -4.52
C ALA A 71 -11.46 -13.53 -5.21
N GLY A 72 -12.09 -12.65 -4.43
CA GLY A 72 -13.13 -11.77 -4.93
C GLY A 72 -12.64 -11.05 -6.19
N ILE A 73 -13.27 -11.31 -7.33
CA ILE A 73 -13.12 -10.48 -8.52
C ILE A 73 -13.56 -9.09 -8.06
N SER A 74 -12.62 -8.15 -8.01
CA SER A 74 -12.86 -6.78 -7.56
C SER A 74 -14.13 -6.24 -8.20
N ASN A 75 -15.21 -6.22 -7.43
CA ASN A 75 -16.51 -5.78 -7.89
C ASN A 75 -16.54 -4.29 -7.53
N SER A 76 -16.28 -3.41 -8.50
CA SER A 76 -16.27 -1.96 -8.32
C SER A 76 -17.70 -1.38 -8.14
N THR A 77 -18.57 -2.09 -7.45
CA THR A 77 -19.91 -1.63 -7.06
C THR A 77 -19.97 -1.62 -5.54
N PHE A 78 -20.15 -0.44 -4.96
CA PHE A 78 -20.25 -0.29 -3.52
C PHE A 78 -21.59 -0.89 -3.03
N LYS A 79 -21.52 -2.01 -2.31
CA LYS A 79 -22.70 -2.72 -1.80
C LYS A 79 -23.02 -2.23 -0.38
N TRP A 80 -23.89 -1.23 -0.28
CA TRP A 80 -24.45 -0.75 0.99
C TRP A 80 -25.02 -1.84 1.92
N PRO A 81 -25.63 -2.94 1.43
CA PRO A 81 -26.09 -4.01 2.31
C PRO A 81 -24.95 -4.69 3.09
N GLN A 82 -23.78 -4.89 2.48
CA GLN A 82 -22.61 -5.49 3.15
C GLN A 82 -22.03 -4.58 4.23
N VAL A 83 -22.13 -3.26 4.04
CA VAL A 83 -21.75 -2.29 5.06
C VAL A 83 -22.64 -2.45 6.29
N LYS A 84 -23.96 -2.51 6.10
CA LYS A 84 -24.91 -2.72 7.21
C LYS A 84 -24.68 -4.06 7.92
N GLU A 85 -24.41 -5.12 7.15
CA GLU A 85 -24.12 -6.46 7.69
C GLU A 85 -22.84 -6.47 8.53
N CYS A 86 -21.79 -5.77 8.09
CA CYS A 86 -20.54 -5.65 8.83
C CYS A 86 -20.70 -4.90 10.16
N PHE A 87 -21.52 -3.84 10.20
CA PHE A 87 -21.79 -3.12 11.46
C PHE A 87 -22.63 -3.93 12.46
N SER A 88 -23.44 -4.88 11.98
CA SER A 88 -24.25 -5.76 12.84
C SER A 88 -23.55 -7.08 13.20
N ASP A 89 -22.30 -7.30 12.77
CA ASP A 89 -21.55 -8.51 13.08
C ASP A 89 -21.01 -8.50 14.52
N VAL A 90 -21.71 -9.22 15.41
CA VAL A 90 -21.37 -9.29 16.85
C VAL A 90 -19.96 -9.82 17.10
N LYS A 91 -19.44 -10.72 16.26
CA LYS A 91 -18.10 -11.30 16.42
C LYS A 91 -17.02 -10.23 16.23
N SER A 92 -17.20 -9.32 15.27
CA SER A 92 -16.31 -8.19 15.03
C SER A 92 -16.22 -7.25 16.24
N TRP A 93 -17.35 -7.00 16.90
CA TRP A 93 -17.38 -6.19 18.13
C TRP A 93 -16.68 -6.87 19.32
N LEU A 94 -16.86 -8.20 19.47
CA LEU A 94 -16.18 -8.96 20.52
C LEU A 94 -14.65 -8.90 20.38
N PHE A 95 -14.13 -9.05 19.15
CA PHE A 95 -12.69 -8.89 18.89
C PHE A 95 -12.19 -7.48 19.22
N MET A 96 -12.96 -6.45 18.88
CA MET A 96 -12.60 -5.06 19.17
C MET A 96 -12.54 -4.79 20.68
N CYS A 97 -13.50 -5.31 21.45
CA CYS A 97 -13.51 -5.19 22.90
C CYS A 97 -12.30 -5.89 23.54
N VAL A 98 -11.94 -7.09 23.08
CA VAL A 98 -10.75 -7.81 23.58
C VAL A 98 -9.47 -7.03 23.27
N ALA A 99 -9.33 -6.51 22.05
CA ALA A 99 -8.16 -5.72 21.65
C ALA A 99 -8.02 -4.40 22.42
N PHE A 100 -9.14 -3.77 22.81
CA PHE A 100 -9.12 -2.54 23.60
C PHE A 100 -8.82 -2.78 25.10
N VAL A 101 -9.14 -3.97 25.62
CA VAL A 101 -8.93 -4.32 27.03
C VAL A 101 -7.53 -4.90 27.32
N SER A 102 -6.83 -5.36 26.28
CA SER A 102 -5.47 -5.92 26.33
C SER A 102 -4.41 -4.83 26.27
#